data_AF-A0A329EK15-F1
#
_entry.id   AF-A0A329EK15-F1
#
_cell.length_a   1.000
_cell.length_b   1.000
_cell.length_c   1.000
_cell.angle_alpha   90.00
_cell.angle_beta   90.00
_cell.angle_gamma   90.00
#
_symmetry.space_group_name_H-M   'P 1'
#
loop_
_entity.id
_entity.type
_entity.pdbx_description
1 polymer ?
#
loop_
_entity_poly.entity_id
_entity_poly.type
_entity_poly.pdbx_seq_one_letter_code
_entity_poly.pdbx_strand_id
1 'polypeptide(L)'
;MRDRNKLKSEYESQLIADGIGNSPKAKTFEEYEAGYESDPVPTCAKQLQSKIGGEFGRARAAFNILSKESTPSTIERQKPFWFSNLEQRLFESVQKATDNLWNQTDSEIQILAQSRSKIAEGHAEKAWQETKQLLEVINELEAQLSAKNDEISEKHAEIKRLFEYEKEAIKLSTENRILSERIEELEIRLEKSATDNHRVDTLKFEKEMLTRKVSDLEKYVEELKVIINSINHLYSSFNKQPCSDAEKLAKGIVEKIDGTDTN
;
A
#
# COMPACT_ATOMS: atom_id res chain seq x y z
N MET A 1 53.99 -40.27 89.81
CA MET A 1 53.40 -40.24 91.17
C MET A 1 52.98 -38.80 91.40
N ARG A 2 51.69 -38.51 91.65
CA ARG A 2 51.19 -37.13 91.81
C ARG A 2 51.94 -36.45 92.96
N ASP A 3 52.51 -35.27 92.72
CA ASP A 3 53.12 -34.47 93.79
C ASP A 3 52.00 -33.81 94.61
N ARG A 4 51.54 -34.56 95.61
CA ARG A 4 50.41 -34.19 96.45
C ARG A 4 50.62 -32.86 97.19
N ASN A 5 51.85 -32.57 97.59
CA ASN A 5 52.19 -31.34 98.31
C ASN A 5 52.11 -30.13 97.38
N LYS A 6 52.54 -30.28 96.12
CA LYS A 6 52.42 -29.23 95.11
C LYS A 6 50.96 -28.94 94.76
N LEU A 7 50.15 -29.98 94.51
CA LEU A 7 48.73 -29.82 94.18
C LEU A 7 47.93 -29.21 95.34
N LYS A 8 48.26 -29.57 96.58
CA LYS A 8 47.68 -28.97 97.78
C LYS A 8 48.04 -27.49 97.94
N SER A 9 49.31 -27.13 97.70
CA SER A 9 49.75 -25.74 97.73
C SER A 9 49.08 -24.89 96.64
N GLU A 10 48.92 -25.44 95.43
CA GLU A 10 48.15 -24.82 94.35
C GLU A 10 46.68 -24.66 94.71
N TYR A 11 46.09 -25.66 95.38
CA TYR A 11 44.73 -25.59 95.87
C TYR A 11 44.53 -24.49 96.91
N GLU A 12 45.38 -24.43 97.93
CA GLU A 12 45.33 -23.40 98.97
C GLU A 12 45.54 -22.00 98.39
N SER A 13 46.48 -21.85 97.44
CA SER A 13 46.71 -20.60 96.72
C SER A 13 45.49 -20.18 95.89
N GLN A 14 44.84 -21.13 95.21
CA GLN A 14 43.63 -20.87 94.42
C GLN A 14 42.45 -20.46 95.32
N LEU A 15 42.30 -21.06 96.50
CA LEU A 15 41.27 -20.66 97.47
C LEU A 15 41.47 -19.25 97.99
N ILE A 16 42.73 -18.86 98.27
CA ILE A 16 43.08 -17.49 98.68
C ILE A 16 42.76 -16.50 97.55
N ALA A 17 43.15 -16.81 96.32
CA ALA A 17 42.90 -15.97 95.15
C ALA A 17 41.40 -15.78 94.88
N ASP A 18 40.60 -16.82 95.05
CA ASP A 18 39.14 -16.80 94.84
C ASP A 18 38.37 -16.21 96.05
N GLY A 19 39.06 -15.75 97.10
CA GLY A 19 38.46 -15.15 98.30
C GLY A 19 37.66 -16.14 99.16
N ILE A 20 37.94 -17.43 99.06
CA ILE A 20 37.18 -18.49 99.72
C ILE A 20 37.75 -18.73 101.13
N GLY A 21 37.11 -18.11 102.12
CA GLY A 21 37.49 -18.21 103.54
C GLY A 21 37.21 -19.57 104.18
N ASN A 22 37.62 -19.74 105.44
CA ASN A 22 37.33 -20.94 106.21
C ASN A 22 35.87 -20.94 106.68
N SER A 23 35.20 -22.07 106.46
CA SER A 23 33.79 -22.29 106.76
C SER A 23 33.63 -23.53 107.63
N PRO A 24 32.63 -23.59 108.52
CA PRO A 24 32.35 -24.79 109.31
C PRO A 24 31.98 -26.02 108.46
N LYS A 25 31.67 -25.82 107.17
CA LYS A 25 31.44 -26.90 106.18
C LYS A 25 32.65 -27.16 105.28
N ALA A 26 33.82 -26.58 105.57
CA ALA A 26 35.01 -26.76 104.76
C ALA A 26 35.52 -28.20 104.83
N LYS A 27 35.82 -28.75 103.65
CA LYS A 27 36.48 -30.03 103.45
C LYS A 27 37.91 -29.80 102.98
N THR A 28 38.84 -30.66 103.38
CA THR A 28 40.26 -30.52 103.03
C THR A 28 40.50 -30.94 101.58
N PHE A 29 41.66 -30.55 101.04
CA PHE A 29 42.06 -30.95 99.69
C PHE A 29 42.14 -32.47 99.56
N GLU A 30 42.63 -33.16 100.59
CA GLU A 30 42.76 -34.62 100.63
C GLU A 30 41.41 -35.32 100.59
N GLU A 31 40.38 -34.74 101.21
CA GLU A 31 39.01 -35.27 101.15
C GLU A 31 38.43 -35.13 99.73
N TYR A 32 38.69 -34.01 99.05
CA TYR A 32 38.29 -33.82 97.66
C TYR A 32 39.11 -34.67 96.68
N GLU A 33 40.40 -34.87 96.93
CA GLU A 33 41.27 -35.74 96.13
C GLU A 33 40.83 -37.21 96.25
N ALA A 34 40.59 -37.70 97.47
CA ALA A 34 40.04 -39.04 97.68
C ALA A 34 38.66 -39.20 97.01
N GLY A 35 37.82 -38.16 97.05
CA GLY A 35 36.55 -38.14 96.34
C GLY A 35 36.68 -38.18 94.83
N TYR A 36 37.68 -37.51 94.28
CA TYR A 36 37.97 -37.51 92.85
C TYR A 36 38.51 -38.86 92.36
N GLU A 37 39.31 -39.54 93.18
CA GLU A 37 39.88 -40.86 92.87
C GLU A 37 38.90 -42.02 93.14
N SER A 38 37.84 -41.78 93.91
CA SER A 38 36.82 -42.79 94.23
C SER A 38 35.85 -43.05 93.06
N ASP A 39 35.36 -44.29 92.93
CA ASP A 39 34.39 -44.71 91.90
C ASP A 39 32.94 -44.32 92.29
N PRO A 40 32.08 -43.81 91.39
CA PRO A 40 32.37 -43.26 90.08
C PRO A 40 33.22 -41.98 90.16
N VAL A 41 34.24 -41.90 89.30
CA VAL A 41 35.11 -40.72 89.18
C VAL A 41 34.25 -39.51 88.80
N PRO A 42 34.25 -38.43 89.59
CA PRO A 42 33.48 -37.23 89.28
C PRO A 42 33.88 -36.65 87.92
N THR A 43 32.90 -36.29 87.10
CA THR A 43 33.12 -35.63 85.79
C THR A 43 33.01 -34.10 85.85
N CYS A 44 32.54 -33.55 86.98
CA CYS A 44 32.53 -32.11 87.22
C CYS A 44 32.62 -31.79 88.72
N ALA A 45 32.98 -30.53 89.01
CA ALA A 45 33.06 -29.98 90.36
C ALA A 45 31.79 -30.19 91.21
N LYS A 46 30.61 -30.15 90.57
CA LYS A 46 29.32 -30.32 91.27
C LYS A 46 29.13 -31.77 91.71
N GLN A 47 29.54 -32.73 90.89
CA GLN A 47 29.51 -34.14 91.27
C GLN A 47 30.51 -34.43 92.40
N LEU A 48 31.69 -33.81 92.36
CA LEU A 48 32.68 -33.92 93.44
C LEU A 48 32.13 -33.33 94.75
N GLN A 49 31.46 -32.16 94.69
CA GLN A 49 30.79 -31.56 95.85
C GLN A 49 29.66 -32.45 96.37
N SER A 50 28.80 -33.00 95.51
CA SER A 50 27.71 -33.88 95.93
C SER A 50 28.23 -35.17 96.58
N LYS A 51 29.42 -35.62 96.21
CA LYS A 51 30.03 -36.86 96.71
C LYS A 51 30.69 -36.69 98.09
N ILE A 52 31.42 -35.59 98.29
CA ILE A 52 32.19 -35.34 99.53
C ILE A 52 31.50 -34.36 100.49
N GLY A 53 30.53 -33.59 99.97
CA GLY A 53 29.91 -32.48 100.68
C GLY A 53 30.80 -31.23 100.68
N GLY A 54 30.39 -30.26 101.50
CA GLY A 54 31.10 -28.99 101.66
C GLY A 54 30.78 -27.95 100.60
N GLU A 55 31.65 -26.95 100.48
CA GLU A 55 31.40 -25.75 99.67
C GLU A 55 31.75 -25.96 98.19
N PHE A 56 30.87 -25.51 97.30
CA PHE A 56 31.04 -25.68 95.85
C PHE A 56 32.33 -25.00 95.35
N GLY A 57 32.68 -23.83 95.87
CA GLY A 57 33.92 -23.13 95.49
C GLY A 57 35.17 -23.96 95.76
N ARG A 58 35.20 -24.64 96.91
CA ARG A 58 36.28 -25.55 97.31
C ARG A 58 36.30 -26.82 96.46
N ALA A 59 35.16 -27.44 96.19
CA ALA A 59 35.07 -28.58 95.28
C ALA A 59 35.49 -28.22 93.84
N ARG A 60 35.16 -27.00 93.38
CA ARG A 60 35.54 -26.51 92.05
C ARG A 60 37.04 -26.28 91.91
N ALA A 61 37.66 -25.65 92.90
CA ALA A 61 39.10 -25.47 92.92
C ALA A 61 39.84 -26.83 92.89
N ALA A 62 39.42 -27.79 93.71
CA ALA A 62 40.02 -29.13 93.74
C ALA A 62 39.82 -29.87 92.41
N PHE A 63 38.60 -29.87 91.87
CA PHE A 63 38.29 -30.53 90.60
C PHE A 63 39.13 -29.98 89.43
N ASN A 64 39.30 -28.65 89.35
CA ASN A 64 40.07 -28.03 88.27
C ASN A 64 41.55 -28.40 88.31
N ILE A 65 42.14 -28.50 89.51
CA ILE A 65 43.54 -28.88 89.69
C ILE A 65 43.75 -30.35 89.35
N LEU A 66 42.91 -31.22 89.89
CA LEU A 66 43.00 -32.67 89.68
C LEU A 66 42.69 -33.08 88.23
N SER A 67 41.77 -32.38 87.55
CA SER A 67 41.45 -32.64 86.15
C SER A 67 42.56 -32.20 85.19
N LYS A 68 43.17 -31.03 85.41
CA LYS A 68 44.29 -30.54 84.60
C LYS A 68 45.49 -31.49 84.64
N GLU A 69 45.87 -31.94 85.83
CA GLU A 69 46.97 -32.91 86.00
C GLU A 69 46.67 -34.26 85.33
N SER A 70 45.40 -34.59 85.15
CA SER A 70 44.97 -35.85 84.53
C SER A 70 44.85 -35.78 83.00
N THR A 71 45.05 -34.62 82.37
CA THR A 71 44.99 -34.49 80.90
C THR A 71 46.31 -34.95 80.24
N PRO A 72 46.29 -35.91 79.29
CA PRO A 72 47.51 -36.34 78.60
C PRO A 72 48.07 -35.22 77.72
N SER A 73 49.40 -35.03 77.72
CA SER A 73 50.06 -34.08 76.82
C SER A 73 49.90 -34.50 75.35
N THR A 74 49.40 -33.59 74.51
CA THR A 74 49.25 -33.83 73.07
C THR A 74 50.62 -33.81 72.38
N ILE A 75 50.97 -34.87 71.64
CA ILE A 75 52.19 -34.91 70.83
C ILE A 75 51.85 -34.41 69.43
N GLU A 76 52.34 -33.23 69.04
CA GLU A 76 52.26 -32.75 67.66
C GLU A 76 53.25 -33.52 66.78
N ARG A 77 52.74 -34.30 65.80
CA ARG A 77 53.59 -34.94 64.78
C ARG A 77 53.81 -33.98 63.61
N GLN A 78 55.06 -33.73 63.28
CA GLN A 78 55.41 -32.98 62.07
C GLN A 78 55.14 -33.79 60.80
N LYS A 79 54.68 -33.09 59.76
CA LYS A 79 54.38 -33.66 58.44
C LYS A 79 55.66 -34.23 57.80
N PRO A 80 55.68 -35.50 57.37
CA PRO A 80 56.86 -36.08 56.75
C PRO A 80 57.23 -35.38 55.44
N PHE A 81 58.55 -35.24 55.19
CA PHE A 81 59.08 -34.61 53.97
C PHE A 81 58.60 -35.30 52.69
N TRP A 82 58.55 -36.64 52.67
CA TRP A 82 58.13 -37.41 51.48
C TRP A 82 56.70 -37.06 51.05
N PHE A 83 55.81 -36.79 52.00
CA PHE A 83 54.41 -36.46 51.73
C PHE A 83 54.29 -35.05 51.17
N SER A 84 55.04 -34.09 51.72
CA SER A 84 55.08 -32.70 51.21
C SER A 84 55.62 -32.65 49.77
N ASN A 85 56.65 -33.44 49.46
CA ASN A 85 57.19 -33.54 48.10
C ASN A 85 56.17 -34.17 47.13
N LEU A 86 55.44 -35.19 47.58
CA LEU A 86 54.41 -35.83 46.76
C LEU A 86 53.24 -34.88 46.48
N GLU A 87 52.77 -34.13 47.47
CA GLU A 87 51.75 -33.09 47.28
C GLU A 87 52.21 -32.01 46.29
N GLN A 88 53.44 -31.52 46.43
CA GLN A 88 53.97 -30.50 45.53
C GLN A 88 54.01 -31.00 44.08
N ARG A 89 54.52 -32.21 43.84
CA ARG A 89 54.55 -32.81 42.50
C ARG A 89 53.14 -33.00 41.92
N LEU A 90 52.19 -33.41 42.76
CA LEU A 90 50.81 -33.58 42.34
C LEU A 90 50.18 -32.24 41.99
N PHE A 91 50.44 -31.20 42.79
CA PHE A 91 50.00 -29.84 42.53
C PHE A 91 50.59 -29.31 41.21
N GLU A 92 51.90 -29.41 41.01
CA GLU A 92 52.57 -28.97 39.78
C GLU A 92 52.04 -29.72 38.55
N SER A 93 51.81 -31.02 38.66
CA SER A 93 51.25 -31.85 37.57
C SER A 93 49.82 -31.41 37.21
N VAL A 94 48.96 -31.24 38.22
CA VAL A 94 47.56 -30.82 38.02
C VAL A 94 47.50 -29.39 37.49
N GLN A 95 48.31 -28.48 38.01
CA GLN A 95 48.41 -27.11 37.54
C GLN A 95 48.81 -27.09 36.07
N LYS A 96 49.88 -27.81 35.69
CA LYS A 96 50.33 -27.89 34.30
C LYS A 96 49.26 -28.49 33.37
N ALA A 97 48.56 -29.53 33.81
CA ALA A 97 47.47 -30.11 33.03
C ALA A 97 46.30 -29.12 32.84
N THR A 98 45.98 -28.36 33.88
CA THR A 98 44.92 -27.35 33.87
C THR A 98 45.30 -26.18 32.96
N ASP A 99 46.53 -25.69 33.04
CA ASP A 99 47.03 -24.60 32.19
C ASP A 99 47.03 -25.02 30.71
N ASN A 100 47.43 -26.25 30.41
CA ASN A 100 47.38 -26.77 29.04
C ASN A 100 45.94 -26.84 28.49
N LEU A 101 44.98 -27.32 29.31
CA LEU A 101 43.57 -27.37 28.92
C LEU A 101 43.00 -25.96 28.70
N TRP A 102 43.35 -24.99 29.55
CA TRP A 102 42.94 -23.60 29.37
C TRP A 102 43.51 -22.99 28.09
N ASN A 103 44.80 -23.17 27.83
CA ASN A 103 45.44 -22.65 26.62
C ASN A 103 44.84 -23.27 25.35
N GLN A 104 44.54 -24.58 25.38
CA GLN A 104 43.88 -25.24 24.25
C GLN A 104 42.47 -24.69 24.05
N THR A 105 41.69 -24.57 25.13
CA THR A 105 40.31 -24.06 25.07
C THR A 105 40.27 -22.62 24.56
N ASP A 106 41.17 -21.77 25.05
CA ASP A 106 41.29 -20.38 24.60
C ASP A 106 41.66 -20.30 23.11
N SER A 107 42.64 -21.09 22.67
CA SER A 107 43.01 -21.16 21.25
C SER A 107 41.84 -21.63 20.37
N GLU A 108 41.09 -22.64 20.79
CA GLU A 108 39.92 -23.13 20.05
C GLU A 108 38.82 -22.07 19.96
N ILE A 109 38.55 -21.36 21.06
CA ILE A 109 37.59 -20.25 21.10
C ILE A 109 38.02 -19.12 20.15
N GLN A 110 39.29 -18.74 20.15
CA GLN A 110 39.81 -17.70 19.26
C GLN A 110 39.68 -18.09 17.79
N ILE A 111 40.05 -19.32 17.43
CA ILE A 111 39.93 -19.83 16.06
C ILE A 111 38.45 -19.85 15.64
N LEU A 112 37.56 -20.31 16.51
CA LEU A 112 36.12 -20.36 16.24
C LEU A 112 35.55 -18.95 16.06
N ALA A 113 35.93 -18.00 16.91
CA ALA A 113 35.50 -16.61 16.82
C ALA A 113 35.95 -15.96 15.52
N GLN A 114 37.22 -16.14 15.14
CA GLN A 114 37.77 -15.63 13.86
C GLN A 114 37.07 -16.26 12.66
N SER A 115 36.84 -17.58 12.68
CA SER A 115 36.13 -18.29 11.62
C SER A 115 34.70 -17.75 11.46
N ARG A 116 33.97 -17.60 12.57
CA ARG A 116 32.60 -17.05 12.56
C ARG A 116 32.57 -15.59 12.12
N SER A 117 33.54 -14.77 12.51
CA SER A 117 33.65 -13.37 12.05
C SER A 117 33.79 -13.32 10.54
N LYS A 118 34.71 -14.11 9.96
CA LYS A 118 34.92 -14.17 8.51
C LYS A 118 33.67 -14.65 7.76
N ILE A 119 32.96 -15.64 8.30
CA ILE A 119 31.71 -16.13 7.70
C ILE A 119 30.64 -15.03 7.74
N ALA A 120 30.47 -14.37 8.89
CA ALA A 120 29.51 -13.29 9.05
C ALA A 120 29.81 -12.09 8.13
N GLU A 121 31.09 -11.68 8.03
CA GLU A 121 31.56 -10.65 7.11
C GLU A 121 31.28 -11.03 5.65
N GLY A 122 31.55 -12.27 5.26
CA GLY A 122 31.26 -12.76 3.92
C GLY A 122 29.76 -12.75 3.59
N HIS A 123 28.90 -13.12 4.55
CA HIS A 123 27.45 -13.03 4.38
C HIS A 123 26.97 -11.57 4.31
N ALA A 124 27.52 -10.68 5.13
CA ALA A 124 27.18 -9.26 5.11
C ALA A 124 27.57 -8.61 3.77
N GLU A 125 28.77 -8.92 3.25
CA GLU A 125 29.23 -8.43 1.95
C GLU A 125 28.35 -8.94 0.82
N LYS A 126 27.99 -10.24 0.82
CA LYS A 126 27.09 -10.80 -0.19
C LYS A 126 25.71 -10.14 -0.16
N ALA A 127 25.13 -9.97 1.02
CA ALA A 127 23.84 -9.29 1.18
C ALA A 127 23.90 -7.82 0.73
N TRP A 128 25.02 -7.14 0.99
CA TRP A 128 25.26 -5.78 0.53
C TRP A 128 25.33 -5.70 -1.00
N GLN A 129 26.05 -6.61 -1.65
CA GLN A 129 26.12 -6.70 -3.11
C GLN A 129 24.76 -7.00 -3.75
N GLU A 130 24.01 -7.96 -3.20
CA GLU A 130 22.65 -8.27 -3.65
C GLU A 130 21.73 -7.04 -3.52
N THR A 131 21.81 -6.32 -2.40
CA THR A 131 21.03 -5.08 -2.19
C THR A 131 21.38 -4.02 -3.23
N LYS A 132 22.67 -3.86 -3.56
CA LYS A 132 23.11 -2.93 -4.60
C LYS A 132 22.55 -3.29 -5.97
N GLN A 133 22.61 -4.57 -6.35
CA GLN A 133 22.05 -5.04 -7.62
C GLN A 133 20.52 -4.84 -7.68
N LEU A 134 19.82 -5.12 -6.58
CA LEU A 134 18.38 -4.89 -6.51
C LEU A 134 18.02 -3.40 -6.66
N LEU A 135 18.80 -2.50 -6.08
CA LEU A 135 18.61 -1.06 -6.26
C LEU A 135 18.83 -0.62 -7.71
N GLU A 136 19.82 -1.17 -8.40
CA GLU A 136 20.05 -0.90 -9.82
C GLU A 136 18.85 -1.34 -10.67
N VAL A 137 18.30 -2.54 -10.41
CA VAL A 137 17.10 -3.05 -11.10
C VAL A 137 15.87 -2.19 -10.78
N ILE A 138 15.69 -1.75 -9.53
CA ILE A 138 14.58 -0.85 -9.15
C ILE A 138 14.67 0.45 -9.92
N ASN A 139 15.85 1.08 -9.98
CA ASN A 139 16.04 2.33 -10.74
C ASN A 139 15.74 2.14 -12.22
N GLU A 140 16.14 1.01 -12.82
CA GLU A 140 15.83 0.71 -14.21
C GLU A 140 14.32 0.52 -14.43
N LEU A 141 13.63 -0.19 -13.54
CA LEU A 141 12.18 -0.36 -13.59
C LEU A 141 11.43 0.96 -13.42
N GLU A 142 11.89 1.84 -12.52
CA GLU A 142 11.32 3.17 -12.33
C GLU A 142 11.48 4.04 -13.59
N ALA A 143 12.65 3.98 -14.24
CA ALA A 143 12.89 4.69 -15.50
C ALA A 143 11.99 4.15 -16.63
N GLN A 144 11.84 2.83 -16.74
CA GLN A 144 10.94 2.20 -17.72
C GLN A 144 9.48 2.58 -17.46
N LEU A 145 9.05 2.63 -16.19
CA LEU A 145 7.69 3.01 -15.81
C LEU A 145 7.42 4.47 -16.16
N SER A 146 8.36 5.38 -15.89
CA SER A 146 8.26 6.79 -16.29
C SER A 146 8.10 6.92 -17.80
N ALA A 147 8.96 6.25 -18.58
CA ALA A 147 8.89 6.28 -20.05
C ALA A 147 7.56 5.74 -20.59
N LYS A 148 7.03 4.67 -19.98
CA LYS A 148 5.71 4.12 -20.34
C LYS A 148 4.57 5.07 -19.98
N ASN A 149 4.69 5.79 -18.88
CA ASN A 149 3.69 6.78 -18.49
C ASN A 149 3.66 7.99 -19.44
N ASP A 150 4.83 8.41 -19.93
CA ASP A 150 4.96 9.43 -20.96
C ASP A 150 4.32 8.95 -22.28
N GLU A 151 4.60 7.71 -22.70
CA GLU A 151 3.98 7.09 -23.88
C GLU A 151 2.44 7.04 -23.75
N ILE A 152 1.93 6.61 -22.60
CA ILE A 152 0.48 6.58 -22.33
C ILE A 152 -0.13 7.99 -22.42
N SER A 153 0.57 9.00 -21.91
CA SER A 153 0.12 10.40 -21.96
C SER A 153 0.06 10.92 -23.39
N GLU A 154 1.05 10.60 -24.22
CA GLU A 154 1.06 10.93 -25.65
C GLU A 154 -0.08 10.24 -26.39
N LYS A 155 -0.29 8.94 -26.14
CA LYS A 155 -1.41 8.19 -26.73
C LYS A 155 -2.77 8.75 -26.32
N HIS A 156 -2.94 9.18 -25.06
CA HIS A 156 -4.16 9.85 -24.63
C HIS A 156 -4.41 11.17 -25.36
N ALA A 157 -3.36 11.97 -25.56
CA ALA A 157 -3.45 13.21 -26.33
C ALA A 157 -3.86 12.93 -27.78
N GLU A 158 -3.31 11.88 -28.39
CA GLU A 158 -3.65 11.48 -29.76
C GLU A 158 -5.09 10.96 -29.87
N ILE A 159 -5.54 10.12 -28.94
CA ILE A 159 -6.94 9.69 -28.87
C ILE A 159 -7.89 10.89 -28.79
N LYS A 160 -7.55 11.90 -28.00
CA LYS A 160 -8.36 13.11 -27.89
C LYS A 160 -8.46 13.86 -29.23
N ARG A 161 -7.36 13.97 -29.98
CA ARG A 161 -7.38 14.57 -31.34
C ARG A 161 -8.24 13.75 -32.30
N LEU A 162 -8.16 12.42 -32.25
CA LEU A 162 -8.99 11.56 -33.08
C LEU A 162 -10.48 11.76 -32.80
N PHE A 163 -10.89 11.92 -31.53
CA PHE A 163 -12.27 12.29 -31.19
C PHE A 163 -12.69 13.66 -31.71
N GLU A 164 -11.79 14.63 -31.76
CA GLU A 164 -12.06 15.94 -32.37
C GLU A 164 -12.27 15.81 -33.89
N TYR A 165 -11.45 15.01 -34.58
CA TYR A 165 -11.64 14.71 -36.00
C TYR A 165 -12.94 13.96 -36.29
N GLU A 166 -13.33 12.99 -35.44
CA GLU A 166 -14.59 12.28 -35.58
C GLU A 166 -15.78 13.23 -35.48
N LYS A 167 -15.78 14.16 -34.52
CA LYS A 167 -16.82 15.19 -34.38
C LYS A 167 -16.92 16.07 -35.62
N GLU A 168 -15.78 16.52 -36.14
CA GLU A 168 -15.76 17.36 -37.35
C GLU A 168 -16.24 16.55 -38.58
N ALA A 169 -15.86 15.28 -38.70
CA ALA A 169 -16.33 14.41 -39.77
C ALA A 169 -17.86 14.21 -39.74
N ILE A 170 -18.43 14.01 -38.54
CA ILE A 170 -19.89 13.94 -38.36
C ILE A 170 -20.55 15.24 -38.80
N LYS A 171 -20.00 16.40 -38.40
CA LYS A 171 -20.53 17.71 -38.77
C LYS A 171 -20.47 17.96 -40.29
N LEU A 172 -19.34 17.66 -40.93
CA LEU A 172 -19.20 17.77 -42.38
C LEU A 172 -20.15 16.81 -43.12
N SER A 173 -20.36 15.62 -42.57
CA SER A 173 -21.32 14.65 -43.12
C SER A 173 -22.76 15.17 -43.07
N THR A 174 -23.17 15.79 -41.94
CA THR A 174 -24.51 16.38 -41.84
C THR A 174 -24.68 17.59 -42.74
N GLU A 175 -23.67 18.45 -42.86
CA GLU A 175 -23.67 19.59 -43.79
C GLU A 175 -23.78 19.12 -45.25
N ASN A 176 -23.01 18.10 -45.65
CA ASN A 176 -23.09 17.52 -46.98
C ASN A 176 -24.49 16.95 -47.27
N ARG A 177 -25.12 16.26 -46.30
CA ARG A 177 -26.49 15.76 -46.48
C ARG A 177 -27.48 16.91 -46.75
N ILE A 178 -27.40 17.98 -45.97
CA ILE A 178 -28.26 19.16 -46.14
C ILE A 178 -28.03 19.83 -47.50
N LEU A 179 -26.78 19.94 -47.93
CA LEU A 179 -26.44 20.50 -49.23
C LEU A 179 -26.96 19.62 -50.38
N SER A 180 -26.85 18.30 -50.27
CA SER A 180 -27.42 17.36 -51.26
C SER A 180 -28.93 17.49 -51.36
N GLU A 181 -29.65 17.54 -50.23
CA GLU A 181 -31.11 17.77 -50.21
C GLU A 181 -31.45 19.12 -50.87
N ARG A 182 -30.65 20.16 -50.62
CA ARG A 182 -30.85 21.47 -51.22
C ARG A 182 -30.59 21.48 -52.74
N ILE A 183 -29.62 20.72 -53.22
CA ILE A 183 -29.35 20.55 -54.65
C ILE A 183 -30.56 19.90 -55.32
N GLU A 184 -31.08 18.80 -54.75
CA GLU A 184 -32.25 18.10 -55.28
C GLU A 184 -33.49 19.02 -55.33
N GLU A 185 -33.75 19.81 -54.29
CA GLU A 185 -34.81 20.82 -54.31
C GLU A 185 -34.65 21.85 -55.44
N LEU A 186 -33.41 22.31 -55.67
CA LEU A 186 -33.11 23.30 -56.71
C LEU A 186 -33.25 22.70 -58.11
N GLU A 187 -32.88 21.44 -58.30
CA GLU A 187 -33.06 20.70 -59.55
C GLU A 187 -34.55 20.57 -59.90
N ILE A 188 -35.39 20.19 -58.93
CA ILE A 188 -36.87 20.13 -59.11
C ILE A 188 -37.43 21.52 -59.47
N ARG A 189 -36.97 22.58 -58.80
CA ARG A 189 -37.39 23.95 -59.12
C ARG A 189 -36.96 24.38 -60.52
N LEU A 190 -35.75 24.01 -60.93
CA LEU A 190 -35.23 24.32 -62.26
C LEU A 190 -36.05 23.62 -63.34
N GLU A 191 -36.36 22.33 -63.17
CA GLU A 191 -37.20 21.56 -64.08
C GLU A 191 -38.60 22.17 -64.21
N LYS A 192 -39.21 22.54 -63.07
CA LYS A 192 -40.49 23.25 -63.07
C LYS A 192 -40.38 24.58 -63.83
N SER A 193 -39.36 25.38 -63.59
CA SER A 193 -39.16 26.64 -64.32
C SER A 193 -38.97 26.41 -65.83
N ALA A 194 -38.29 25.33 -66.24
CA ALA A 194 -38.14 24.98 -67.65
C ALA A 194 -39.49 24.63 -68.30
N THR A 195 -40.34 23.86 -67.61
CA THR A 195 -41.70 23.57 -68.10
C THR A 195 -42.58 24.82 -68.17
N ASP A 196 -42.51 25.70 -67.19
CA ASP A 196 -43.22 26.98 -67.20
C ASP A 196 -42.74 27.88 -68.36
N ASN A 197 -41.44 27.93 -68.65
CA ASN A 197 -40.91 28.64 -69.82
C ASN A 197 -41.45 28.06 -71.13
N HIS A 198 -41.49 26.73 -71.28
CA HIS A 198 -42.05 26.10 -72.47
C HIS A 198 -43.54 26.44 -72.66
N ARG A 199 -44.29 26.55 -71.55
CA ARG A 199 -45.68 27.02 -71.58
C ARG A 199 -45.78 28.48 -72.03
N VAL A 200 -44.89 29.35 -71.56
CA VAL A 200 -44.83 30.75 -72.02
C VAL A 200 -44.54 30.83 -73.51
N ASP A 201 -43.59 30.04 -74.03
CA ASP A 201 -43.27 30.00 -75.46
C ASP A 201 -44.46 29.54 -76.31
N THR A 202 -45.19 28.52 -75.84
CA THR A 202 -46.42 28.04 -76.49
C THR A 202 -47.49 29.12 -76.55
N LEU A 203 -47.75 29.79 -75.41
CA LEU A 203 -48.71 30.90 -75.34
C LEU A 203 -48.30 32.09 -76.23
N LYS A 204 -47.00 32.36 -76.34
CA LYS A 204 -46.49 33.39 -77.24
C LYS A 204 -46.76 33.05 -78.71
N PHE A 205 -46.55 31.80 -79.11
CA PHE A 205 -46.88 31.32 -80.45
C PHE A 205 -48.39 31.42 -80.74
N GLU A 206 -49.24 30.99 -79.80
CA GLU A 206 -50.69 31.13 -79.92
C GLU A 206 -51.11 32.61 -80.07
N LYS A 207 -50.53 33.49 -79.26
CA LYS A 207 -50.76 34.94 -79.36
C LYS A 207 -50.37 35.49 -80.73
N GLU A 208 -49.23 35.10 -81.28
CA GLU A 208 -48.81 35.52 -82.62
C GLU A 208 -49.78 35.02 -83.70
N MET A 209 -50.24 33.77 -83.60
CA MET A 209 -51.23 33.19 -84.53
C MET A 209 -52.59 33.89 -84.46
N LEU A 210 -53.07 34.19 -83.24
CA LEU A 210 -54.26 35.00 -83.02
C LEU A 210 -54.10 36.42 -83.57
N THR A 211 -52.95 37.04 -83.38
CA THR A 211 -52.66 38.38 -83.91
C THR A 211 -52.73 38.39 -85.44
N ARG A 212 -52.20 37.34 -86.11
CA ARG A 212 -52.34 37.18 -87.57
C ARG A 212 -53.80 37.02 -87.98
N LYS A 213 -54.56 36.16 -87.30
CA LYS A 213 -56.01 35.99 -87.55
C LYS A 213 -56.78 37.29 -87.39
N VAL A 214 -56.49 38.08 -86.35
CA VAL A 214 -57.10 39.40 -86.15
C VAL A 214 -56.75 40.32 -87.31
N SER A 215 -55.48 40.38 -87.73
CA SER A 215 -55.07 41.21 -88.88
C SER A 215 -55.74 40.79 -90.19
N ASP A 216 -55.91 39.48 -90.43
CA ASP A 216 -56.63 38.97 -91.60
C ASP A 216 -58.13 39.32 -91.53
N LEU A 217 -58.75 39.21 -90.35
CA LEU A 217 -60.13 39.65 -90.14
C LEU A 217 -60.29 41.16 -90.34
N GLU A 218 -59.34 41.98 -89.87
CA GLU A 218 -59.33 43.42 -90.11
C GLU A 218 -59.26 43.74 -91.61
N LYS A 219 -58.45 43.01 -92.39
CA LYS A 219 -58.43 43.14 -93.85
C LYS A 219 -59.77 42.75 -94.48
N TYR A 220 -60.35 41.62 -94.09
CA TYR A 220 -61.68 41.21 -94.56
C TYR A 220 -62.75 42.25 -94.23
N VAL A 221 -62.71 42.85 -93.04
CA VAL A 221 -63.62 43.94 -92.66
C VAL A 221 -63.40 45.17 -93.54
N GLU A 222 -62.14 45.53 -93.83
CA GLU A 222 -61.86 46.67 -94.70
C GLU A 222 -62.28 46.42 -96.15
N GLU A 223 -62.07 45.20 -96.67
CA GLU A 223 -62.59 44.75 -97.96
C GLU A 223 -64.12 44.81 -97.99
N LEU A 224 -64.80 44.32 -96.95
CA LEU A 224 -66.25 44.43 -96.81
C LEU A 224 -66.71 45.89 -96.76
N LYS A 225 -65.98 46.80 -96.09
CA LYS A 225 -66.29 48.24 -96.12
C LYS A 225 -66.12 48.82 -97.52
N VAL A 226 -65.09 48.43 -98.26
CA VAL A 226 -64.90 48.86 -99.66
C VAL A 226 -66.04 48.33 -100.54
N ILE A 227 -66.46 47.08 -100.35
CA ILE A 227 -67.62 46.50 -101.05
C ILE A 227 -68.90 47.25 -100.67
N ILE A 228 -69.16 47.50 -99.38
CA ILE A 228 -70.31 48.28 -98.91
C ILE A 228 -70.27 49.69 -99.48
N ASN A 229 -69.12 50.35 -99.51
CA ASN A 229 -68.96 51.67 -100.13
C ASN A 229 -69.21 51.61 -101.63
N SER A 230 -68.77 50.55 -102.31
CA SER A 230 -69.03 50.33 -103.74
C SER A 230 -70.52 50.05 -104.01
N ILE A 231 -71.20 49.30 -103.15
CA ILE A 231 -72.65 49.10 -103.17
C ILE A 231 -73.36 50.42 -102.91
N ASN A 232 -72.93 51.21 -101.92
CA ASN A 232 -73.47 52.55 -101.65
C ASN A 232 -73.22 53.50 -102.82
N HIS A 233 -72.09 53.38 -103.52
CA HIS A 233 -71.78 54.17 -104.70
C HIS A 233 -72.58 53.71 -105.93
N LEU A 234 -72.88 52.41 -106.04
CA LEU A 234 -73.84 51.84 -106.99
C LEU A 234 -75.27 52.30 -106.68
N TYR A 235 -75.65 52.35 -105.40
CA TYR A 235 -76.94 52.86 -104.93
C TYR A 235 -77.06 54.37 -105.20
N SER A 236 -75.95 55.10 -105.06
CA SER A 236 -75.85 56.53 -105.38
C SER A 236 -75.78 56.79 -106.89
N SER A 237 -75.22 55.87 -107.69
CA SER A 237 -75.17 55.95 -109.17
C SER A 237 -76.46 55.45 -109.83
N PHE A 238 -77.26 54.63 -109.13
CA PHE A 238 -78.65 54.31 -109.45
C PHE A 238 -79.65 55.40 -109.05
N ASN A 239 -79.18 56.64 -108.83
CA ASN A 239 -80.05 57.80 -108.70
C ASN A 239 -80.09 58.64 -109.98
N LYS A 240 -80.20 57.96 -111.12
CA LYS A 240 -80.91 58.40 -112.33
C LYS A 240 -81.56 57.17 -112.97
N GLN A 241 -82.89 57.08 -112.82
CA GLN A 241 -83.85 56.13 -113.40
C GLN A 241 -84.30 54.96 -112.47
N PRO A 242 -85.59 54.89 -112.07
CA PRO A 242 -86.14 53.81 -111.26
C PRO A 242 -86.31 52.52 -112.08
N CYS A 243 -85.72 51.42 -111.62
CA CYS A 243 -85.98 50.09 -112.15
C CYS A 243 -86.93 49.33 -111.21
N SER A 244 -88.20 49.28 -111.61
CA SER A 244 -89.35 48.69 -110.92
C SER A 244 -89.25 47.17 -110.61
N ASP A 245 -88.13 46.52 -110.93
CA ASP A 245 -87.96 45.07 -110.78
C ASP A 245 -87.01 44.68 -109.62
N ALA A 246 -86.27 45.62 -109.03
CA ALA A 246 -85.38 45.35 -107.89
C ALA A 246 -86.13 45.21 -106.56
N GLU A 247 -87.29 45.87 -106.41
CA GLU A 247 -88.10 45.85 -105.18
C GLU A 247 -88.83 44.50 -104.97
N LYS A 248 -89.11 43.77 -106.07
CA LYS A 248 -89.70 42.42 -105.99
C LYS A 248 -88.68 41.34 -105.63
N LEU A 249 -87.40 41.53 -105.97
CA LEU A 249 -86.34 40.56 -105.68
C LEU A 249 -85.80 40.72 -104.26
N ALA A 250 -85.72 41.95 -103.73
CA ALA A 250 -85.36 42.20 -102.34
C ALA A 250 -86.39 41.64 -101.35
N LYS A 251 -87.70 41.67 -101.70
CA LYS A 251 -88.75 41.08 -100.85
C LYS A 251 -88.70 39.54 -100.80
N GLY A 252 -88.25 38.90 -101.88
CA GLY A 252 -88.10 37.42 -101.94
C GLY A 252 -86.85 36.87 -101.23
N ILE A 253 -85.85 37.71 -100.92
CA ILE A 253 -84.65 37.29 -100.18
C ILE A 253 -84.87 37.45 -98.66
N VAL A 254 -85.62 38.47 -98.22
CA VAL A 254 -85.94 38.66 -96.80
C VAL A 254 -86.85 37.54 -96.27
N GLU A 255 -87.82 37.06 -97.05
CA GLU A 255 -88.65 35.90 -96.66
C GLU A 255 -87.88 34.56 -96.59
N LYS A 256 -86.69 34.46 -97.19
CA LYS A 256 -85.82 33.28 -97.09
C LYS A 256 -84.84 33.32 -95.91
N ILE A 257 -84.62 34.49 -95.30
CA ILE A 257 -83.69 34.67 -94.18
C ILE A 257 -84.42 34.56 -92.83
N ASP A 258 -85.72 34.87 -92.78
CA ASP A 258 -86.56 34.65 -91.58
C ASP A 258 -86.98 33.17 -91.35
N GLY A 259 -86.49 32.23 -92.18
CA GLY A 259 -86.81 30.80 -92.13
C GLY A 259 -85.69 29.88 -91.65
N THR A 260 -84.53 30.41 -91.25
CA THR A 260 -83.40 29.60 -90.76
C THR A 260 -82.90 30.07 -89.40
N ASP A 261 -83.83 30.27 -88.48
CA ASP A 261 -83.59 30.08 -87.04
C ASP A 261 -84.42 28.87 -86.61
N THR A 262 -83.81 27.67 -86.61
CA THR A 262 -84.16 26.47 -85.81
C THR A 262 -83.35 25.25 -86.27
N ASN A 263 -82.13 25.11 -85.75
CA ASN A 263 -81.56 23.89 -85.14
C ASN A 263 -80.08 24.08 -84.80
#